data_AF-A0A1L7XUW6-F1
#
_entry.id   AF-A0A1L7XUW6-F1
#
_cell.length_a   1.000
_cell.length_b   1.000
_cell.length_c   1.000
_cell.angle_alpha   90.00
_cell.angle_beta   90.00
_cell.angle_gamma   90.00
#
_symmetry.space_group_name_H-M   'P 1'
#
loop_
_entity.id
_entity.type
_entity.pdbx_description
1 polymer ?
#
loop_
_entity_poly.entity_id
_entity_poly.type
_entity_poly.pdbx_seq_one_letter_code
_entity_poly.pdbx_strand_id
1 'polypeptide(L)'
;MADLTVARPLKNLNIIAAVDISGSTAGATLRKEVQAIKGISAFVESASDDSLTVLPWDGHTRSPIPLPKSEAALSYLASSGGTVPLCIYGNPTYLQALRTSQLWVLMTDGLIGRDEIHNFAQNTTELSLHGIPSIIIVFGYATSLNPANTDTSVGLALYTRSPDSLFLFQDIASDSLFIIQAKGSFKCLLNGNEQPQITEGATWADLPRIQYKDLADVTVAPPKKLSPDELALQDGLVIRLQDLFDGKASIEVIRQVSSNPHNMASIVQTEMSSGRPGDGRHRIGRWLQDQQTPLPPPPQNVLGKDPQALIILTRLLKRIEEGYADDLLSSDQTSLTNNHNTNWNTYINSLNQHQQEVAAKKKSNTIFKQASNHVNSMTRSSTRYASHDSPVSAPASEALSYGGDFDYDRPMASKRTKSIFDTPSSTNAVSFSVGTECFLPGFAVAGLNPGFVGKCSICHRSSVLALLLKVKNLAVAPNKNAISEFLSNISIDEIFSKRVCCDACASYLIEPTSILLPEPLSGAVALVGIKQNMDLWLKRLNGMFTGAHVDISKEKWLEYFEDKLGTLMYSGAAECKVFKDALTWVAKGFEESVEAGRDDVSSNGFTIID
;
A
#
# COMPACT_ATOMS: atom_id res chain seq x y z
N MET A 1 -21.44 -3.47 42.42
CA MET A 1 -20.51 -2.65 41.62
C MET A 1 -20.35 -3.35 40.28
N ALA A 2 -20.93 -2.82 39.21
CA ALA A 2 -20.81 -3.41 37.88
C ALA A 2 -19.37 -3.24 37.37
N ASP A 3 -18.87 -4.28 36.71
CA ASP A 3 -17.53 -4.31 36.12
C ASP A 3 -17.44 -3.24 35.01
N LEU A 4 -16.72 -2.15 35.29
CA LEU A 4 -16.59 -0.99 34.41
C LEU A 4 -15.73 -1.27 33.15
N THR A 5 -15.30 -2.51 32.94
CA THR A 5 -14.38 -2.91 31.86
C THR A 5 -15.07 -3.42 30.59
N VAL A 6 -16.37 -3.72 30.65
CA VAL A 6 -17.11 -4.34 29.54
C VAL A 6 -17.84 -3.29 28.70
N ALA A 7 -17.75 -3.42 27.39
CA ALA A 7 -18.48 -2.60 26.45
C ALA A 7 -20.00 -2.77 26.65
N ARG A 8 -20.78 -1.68 26.62
CA ARG A 8 -22.19 -1.68 26.98
C ARG A 8 -23.07 -1.02 25.91
N PRO A 9 -24.29 -1.53 25.68
CA PRO A 9 -25.28 -0.87 24.83
C PRO A 9 -25.59 0.55 25.31
N LEU A 10 -25.76 1.48 24.37
CA LEU A 10 -26.05 2.89 24.63
C LEU A 10 -27.25 3.12 25.53
N LYS A 11 -28.30 2.31 25.38
CA LYS A 11 -29.49 2.35 26.24
C LYS A 11 -29.19 2.16 27.73
N ASN A 12 -28.04 1.57 28.09
CA ASN A 12 -27.65 1.26 29.46
C ASN A 12 -26.56 2.19 30.01
N LEU A 13 -26.32 3.34 29.36
CA LEU A 13 -25.26 4.27 29.72
C LEU A 13 -25.81 5.52 30.42
N ASN A 14 -24.96 6.11 31.26
CA ASN A 14 -25.14 7.50 31.68
C ASN A 14 -24.74 8.45 30.56
N ILE A 15 -25.72 9.10 29.94
CA ILE A 15 -25.55 9.99 28.79
C ILE A 15 -25.63 11.45 29.24
N ILE A 16 -24.66 12.26 28.81
CA ILE A 16 -24.68 13.71 29.01
C ILE A 16 -24.86 14.38 27.65
N ALA A 17 -25.91 15.19 27.50
CA ALA A 17 -26.21 15.93 26.28
C ALA A 17 -26.00 17.43 26.47
N ALA A 18 -24.94 17.99 25.88
CA ALA A 18 -24.70 19.42 25.82
C ALA A 18 -25.45 20.04 24.65
N VAL A 19 -26.39 20.95 24.95
CA VAL A 19 -27.36 21.50 23.98
C VAL A 19 -27.15 22.98 23.82
N ASP A 20 -26.81 23.39 22.60
CA ASP A 20 -26.67 24.79 22.22
C ASP A 20 -28.03 25.49 22.24
N ILE A 21 -28.18 26.46 23.13
CA ILE A 21 -29.36 27.32 23.22
C ILE A 21 -28.99 28.76 22.86
N SER A 22 -27.95 28.96 22.04
CA SER A 22 -27.56 30.28 21.55
C SER A 22 -28.65 30.93 20.70
N GLY A 23 -28.51 32.24 20.43
CA GLY A 23 -29.49 32.98 19.62
C GLY A 23 -29.73 32.41 18.22
N SER A 24 -28.75 31.71 17.63
CA SER A 24 -28.87 31.11 16.29
C SER A 24 -29.75 29.86 16.25
N THR A 25 -29.95 29.19 17.39
CA THR A 25 -30.86 28.03 17.48
C THR A 25 -32.33 28.42 17.63
N ALA A 26 -32.66 29.71 17.57
CA ALA A 26 -34.02 30.20 17.78
C ALA A 26 -35.07 29.56 16.85
N GLY A 27 -36.23 29.26 17.42
CA GLY A 27 -37.39 28.81 16.66
C GLY A 27 -37.34 27.31 16.31
N ALA A 28 -37.20 26.99 15.02
CA ALA A 28 -37.35 25.61 14.53
C ALA A 28 -36.18 24.71 14.94
N THR A 29 -34.97 25.26 15.02
CA THR A 29 -33.75 24.53 15.41
C THR A 29 -33.86 24.02 16.85
N LEU A 30 -34.12 24.89 17.84
CA LEU A 30 -34.28 24.47 19.24
C LEU A 30 -35.44 23.48 19.44
N ARG A 31 -36.56 23.65 18.71
CA ARG A 31 -37.64 22.65 18.74
C ARG A 31 -37.16 21.28 18.26
N LYS A 32 -36.31 21.25 17.23
CA LYS A 32 -35.73 20.01 16.68
C LYS A 32 -34.70 19.41 17.63
N GLU A 33 -33.89 20.23 18.30
CA GLU A 33 -32.98 19.77 19.36
C GLU A 33 -33.75 19.13 20.52
N VAL A 34 -34.83 19.77 20.99
CA VAL A 34 -35.69 19.19 22.03
C VAL A 34 -36.32 17.86 21.56
N GLN A 35 -36.74 17.76 20.29
CA GLN A 35 -37.25 16.52 19.73
C GLN A 35 -36.17 15.41 19.70
N ALA A 36 -34.94 15.76 19.35
CA ALA A 36 -33.81 14.83 19.36
C ALA A 36 -33.49 14.33 20.77
N ILE A 37 -33.49 15.21 21.78
CA ILE A 37 -33.33 14.83 23.20
C ILE A 37 -34.41 13.83 23.61
N LYS A 38 -35.67 14.07 23.22
CA LYS A 38 -36.77 13.13 23.50
C LYS A 38 -36.58 11.80 22.78
N GLY A 39 -36.11 11.82 21.53
CA GLY A 39 -35.76 10.61 20.77
C GLY A 39 -34.68 9.79 21.47
N ILE A 40 -33.66 10.45 22.03
CA ILE A 40 -32.60 9.81 22.82
C ILE A 40 -33.16 9.26 24.12
N SER A 41 -33.89 10.09 24.88
CA SER A 41 -34.49 9.70 26.15
C SER A 41 -35.45 8.51 26.02
N ALA A 42 -36.09 8.32 24.86
CA ALA A 42 -37.05 7.25 24.64
C ALA A 42 -36.41 5.86 24.57
N PHE A 43 -35.13 5.75 24.19
CA PHE A 43 -34.44 4.46 24.12
C PHE A 43 -33.51 4.19 25.31
N VAL A 44 -33.24 5.19 26.15
CA VAL A 44 -32.41 5.00 27.35
C VAL A 44 -33.23 4.24 28.40
N GLU A 45 -32.75 3.07 28.77
CA GLU A 45 -33.32 2.28 29.86
C GLU A 45 -32.96 2.98 31.19
N SER A 46 -33.98 3.36 31.96
CA SER A 46 -33.79 4.09 33.21
C SER A 46 -33.22 3.17 34.29
N ALA A 47 -31.88 3.05 34.36
CA ALA A 47 -31.19 2.40 35.47
C ALA A 47 -31.11 3.31 36.72
N SER A 48 -31.19 4.62 36.51
CA SER A 48 -31.31 5.67 37.54
C SER A 48 -32.14 6.86 37.02
N ASP A 49 -32.64 7.70 37.93
CA ASP A 49 -33.41 8.93 37.63
C ASP A 49 -32.64 9.97 36.78
N ASP A 50 -31.32 9.80 36.65
CA ASP A 50 -30.40 10.73 35.97
C ASP A 50 -29.62 10.05 34.82
N SER A 51 -30.17 8.98 34.23
CA SER A 51 -29.50 8.20 33.16
C SER A 51 -29.23 9.04 31.89
N LEU A 52 -29.98 10.13 31.69
CA LEU A 52 -29.72 11.16 30.71
C LEU A 52 -29.77 12.53 31.39
N THR A 53 -28.71 13.32 31.28
CA THR A 53 -28.70 14.71 31.77
C THR A 53 -28.42 15.68 30.64
N VAL A 54 -29.32 16.66 30.46
CA VAL A 54 -29.18 17.73 29.49
C VAL A 54 -28.47 18.93 30.13
N LEU A 55 -27.49 19.48 29.43
CA LEU A 55 -26.67 20.62 29.81
C LEU A 55 -26.88 21.76 28.79
N PRO A 56 -27.86 22.66 28.99
CA PRO A 56 -28.08 23.77 28.08
C PRO A 56 -26.97 24.82 28.19
N TRP A 57 -26.46 25.31 27.07
CA TRP A 57 -25.37 26.29 27.04
C TRP A 57 -25.56 27.34 25.94
N ASP A 58 -25.12 28.57 26.20
CA ASP A 58 -25.04 29.67 25.24
C ASP A 58 -23.67 30.38 25.40
N GLY A 59 -23.66 31.68 25.73
CA GLY A 59 -22.49 32.35 26.30
C GLY A 59 -22.25 31.99 27.78
N HIS A 60 -23.23 31.32 28.40
CA HIS A 60 -23.31 30.94 29.78
C HIS A 60 -23.91 29.53 29.92
N THR A 61 -23.82 28.98 31.12
CA THR A 61 -24.46 27.69 31.45
C THR A 61 -25.78 27.91 32.17
N ARG A 62 -26.73 27.00 31.95
CA ARG A 62 -28.02 26.97 32.68
C ARG A 62 -28.01 25.85 33.72
N SER A 63 -29.13 25.65 34.40
CA SER A 63 -29.28 24.51 35.30
C SER A 63 -29.34 23.21 34.49
N PRO A 64 -28.62 22.15 34.88
CA PRO A 64 -28.76 20.82 34.29
C PRO A 64 -30.20 20.32 34.39
N ILE A 65 -30.65 19.57 33.39
CA ILE A 65 -32.00 18.98 33.33
C ILE A 65 -31.85 17.45 33.30
N PRO A 66 -32.02 16.75 34.45
CA PRO A 66 -32.01 15.29 34.49
C PRO A 66 -33.33 14.73 33.93
N LEU A 67 -33.22 13.70 33.09
CA LEU A 67 -34.34 13.02 32.45
C LEU A 67 -34.43 11.56 32.91
N PRO A 68 -35.65 11.04 33.10
CA PRO A 68 -36.94 11.65 32.73
C PRO A 68 -37.53 12.62 33.78
N LYS A 69 -36.94 12.72 34.96
CA LYS A 69 -37.51 13.42 36.13
C LYS A 69 -37.93 14.87 35.88
N SER A 70 -37.14 15.60 35.09
CA SER A 70 -37.35 17.01 34.80
C SER A 70 -37.76 17.26 33.35
N GLU A 71 -38.47 16.32 32.69
CA GLU A 71 -38.86 16.47 31.29
C GLU A 71 -39.63 17.77 31.00
N ALA A 72 -40.49 18.21 31.93
CA ALA A 72 -41.20 19.48 31.80
C ALA A 72 -40.26 20.68 31.64
N ALA A 73 -39.05 20.62 32.20
CA ALA A 73 -38.03 21.67 32.08
C ALA A 73 -37.58 21.89 30.62
N LEU A 74 -37.63 20.85 29.77
CA LEU A 74 -37.26 20.97 28.35
C LEU A 74 -38.16 21.95 27.59
N SER A 75 -39.42 22.10 28.02
CA SER A 75 -40.39 23.00 27.38
C SER A 75 -40.12 24.47 27.71
N TYR A 76 -39.28 24.75 28.71
CA TYR A 76 -38.86 26.10 29.10
C TYR A 76 -37.49 26.49 28.56
N LEU A 77 -36.86 25.62 27.75
CA LEU A 77 -35.65 26.00 27.02
C LEU A 77 -35.99 27.11 26.04
N ALA A 78 -35.16 28.16 26.04
CA ALA A 78 -35.30 29.31 25.16
C ALA A 78 -33.92 29.70 24.65
N SER A 79 -33.86 30.03 23.35
CA SER A 79 -32.64 30.50 22.72
C SER A 79 -32.27 31.90 23.22
N SER A 80 -31.02 32.10 23.59
CA SER A 80 -30.51 33.39 24.06
C SER A 80 -28.99 33.50 23.95
N GLY A 81 -28.45 34.72 23.95
CA GLY A 81 -27.01 34.95 24.07
C GLY A 81 -26.18 34.58 22.83
N GLY A 82 -24.86 34.63 23.00
CA GLY A 82 -23.88 34.20 21.98
C GLY A 82 -23.53 32.72 22.10
N THR A 83 -22.51 32.28 21.36
CA THR A 83 -22.10 30.87 21.29
C THR A 83 -20.66 30.73 21.79
N VAL A 84 -20.49 30.38 23.08
CA VAL A 84 -19.18 30.27 23.74
C VAL A 84 -19.05 28.88 24.39
N PRO A 85 -18.60 27.84 23.65
CA PRO A 85 -18.54 26.46 24.15
C PRO A 85 -17.70 26.29 25.43
N LEU A 86 -16.70 27.14 25.65
CA LEU A 86 -15.86 27.11 26.85
C LEU A 86 -16.66 27.27 28.15
N CYS A 87 -17.85 27.89 28.12
CA CYS A 87 -18.68 28.04 29.30
C CYS A 87 -19.07 26.67 29.91
N ILE A 88 -19.14 25.61 29.09
CA ILE A 88 -19.39 24.23 29.52
C ILE A 88 -18.34 23.78 30.54
N TYR A 89 -17.07 24.12 30.33
CA TYR A 89 -15.97 23.76 31.22
C TYR A 89 -15.87 24.67 32.44
N GLY A 90 -16.28 25.93 32.30
CA GLY A 90 -16.25 26.92 33.37
C GLY A 90 -17.25 26.63 34.51
N ASN A 91 -18.29 25.83 34.26
CA ASN A 91 -19.24 25.42 35.29
C ASN A 91 -18.80 24.09 35.94
N PRO A 92 -18.49 24.06 37.26
CA PRO A 92 -18.06 22.84 37.95
C PRO A 92 -19.07 21.69 37.87
N THR A 93 -20.37 22.00 37.83
CA THR A 93 -21.44 21.01 37.74
C THR A 93 -21.44 20.33 36.36
N TYR A 94 -21.28 21.11 35.30
CA TYR A 94 -21.21 20.60 33.93
C TYR A 94 -19.95 19.77 33.73
N LEU A 95 -18.80 20.29 34.19
CA LEU A 95 -17.53 19.57 34.11
C LEU A 95 -17.58 18.24 34.87
N GLN A 96 -18.19 18.21 36.05
CA GLN A 96 -18.35 16.98 36.82
C GLN A 96 -19.30 15.99 36.14
N ALA A 97 -20.40 16.48 35.54
CA ALA A 97 -21.31 15.66 34.75
C ALA A 97 -20.57 15.01 33.56
N LEU A 98 -19.80 15.80 32.80
CA LEU A 98 -18.99 15.29 31.69
C LEU A 98 -17.95 14.27 32.14
N ARG A 99 -17.22 14.52 33.24
CA ARG A 99 -16.22 13.58 33.79
C ARG A 99 -16.80 12.24 34.24
N THR A 100 -18.08 12.21 34.60
CA THR A 100 -18.78 10.99 35.05
C THR A 100 -19.66 10.40 33.96
N SER A 101 -19.74 11.05 32.80
CA SER A 101 -20.47 10.58 31.63
C SER A 101 -19.81 9.34 31.04
N GLN A 102 -20.64 8.46 30.47
CA GLN A 102 -20.18 7.31 29.70
C GLN A 102 -20.29 7.56 28.20
N LEU A 103 -21.13 8.52 27.82
CA LEU A 103 -21.31 9.01 26.46
C LEU A 103 -21.57 10.51 26.53
N TRP A 104 -20.91 11.27 25.67
CA TRP A 104 -21.15 12.70 25.51
C TRP A 104 -21.85 12.98 24.17
N VAL A 105 -23.03 13.59 24.22
CA VAL A 105 -23.74 14.12 23.05
C VAL A 105 -23.52 15.63 22.97
N LEU A 106 -23.00 16.14 21.86
CA LEU A 106 -22.91 17.57 21.56
C LEU A 106 -23.93 17.92 20.48
N MET A 107 -24.77 18.91 20.74
CA MET A 107 -25.84 19.38 19.85
C MET A 107 -25.63 20.87 19.56
N THR A 108 -25.61 21.26 18.29
CA THR A 108 -25.35 22.63 17.83
C THR A 108 -25.84 22.84 16.40
N ASP A 109 -26.00 24.08 15.97
CA ASP A 109 -26.24 24.44 14.57
C ASP A 109 -24.94 24.70 13.77
N GLY A 110 -23.78 24.60 14.43
CA GLY A 110 -22.46 24.72 13.82
C GLY A 110 -21.89 26.14 13.78
N LEU A 111 -22.62 27.17 14.23
CA LEU A 111 -22.19 28.57 14.12
C LEU A 111 -21.30 29.01 15.30
N ILE A 112 -20.01 28.68 15.21
CA ILE A 112 -19.02 28.97 16.26
C ILE A 112 -17.77 29.62 15.67
N GLY A 113 -17.23 30.63 16.36
CA GLY A 113 -16.00 31.31 15.94
C GLY A 113 -14.78 30.38 15.95
N ARG A 114 -13.83 30.59 15.02
CA ARG A 114 -12.61 29.76 14.89
C ARG A 114 -11.77 29.69 16.18
N ASP A 115 -11.58 30.81 16.86
CA ASP A 115 -10.81 30.86 18.09
C ASP A 115 -11.48 30.06 19.22
N GLU A 116 -12.81 30.13 19.28
CA GLU A 116 -13.62 29.35 20.24
C GLU A 116 -13.51 27.84 19.96
N ILE A 117 -13.51 27.42 18.70
CA ILE A 117 -13.33 26.02 18.32
C ILE A 117 -11.96 25.51 18.75
N HIS A 118 -10.90 26.29 18.53
CA HIS A 118 -9.54 25.89 18.93
C HIS A 118 -9.43 25.78 20.45
N ASN A 119 -9.91 26.78 21.19
CA ASN A 119 -9.87 26.77 22.64
C ASN A 119 -10.71 25.62 23.22
N PHE A 120 -11.91 25.38 22.66
CA PHE A 120 -12.76 24.26 23.04
C PHE A 120 -12.02 22.93 22.84
N ALA A 121 -11.43 22.72 21.66
CA ALA A 121 -10.65 21.54 21.34
C ALA A 121 -9.48 21.33 22.31
N GLN A 122 -8.71 22.38 22.61
CA GLN A 122 -7.57 22.29 23.52
C GLN A 122 -8.02 21.95 24.94
N ASN A 123 -9.07 22.62 25.44
CA ASN A 123 -9.59 22.38 26.79
C ASN A 123 -10.20 20.98 26.94
N THR A 124 -10.83 20.43 25.90
CA THR A 124 -11.28 19.02 25.91
C THR A 124 -10.14 18.07 26.27
N THR A 125 -8.96 18.31 25.67
CA THR A 125 -7.77 17.49 25.87
C THR A 125 -7.11 17.76 27.23
N GLU A 126 -6.95 19.03 27.61
CA GLU A 126 -6.36 19.42 28.90
C GLU A 126 -7.18 18.94 30.11
N LEU A 127 -8.50 18.85 29.94
CA LEU A 127 -9.42 18.35 30.97
C LEU A 127 -9.63 16.82 30.90
N SER A 128 -8.90 16.12 30.03
CA SER A 128 -8.97 14.66 29.84
C SER A 128 -10.36 14.13 29.45
N LEU A 129 -11.13 14.91 28.68
CA LEU A 129 -12.47 14.54 28.22
C LEU A 129 -12.45 13.83 26.86
N HIS A 130 -11.33 13.87 26.13
CA HIS A 130 -11.18 13.30 24.79
C HIS A 130 -11.19 11.77 24.72
N GLY A 131 -11.14 11.09 25.87
CA GLY A 131 -11.32 9.64 25.95
C GLY A 131 -12.77 9.18 26.13
N ILE A 132 -13.73 10.11 26.15
CA ILE A 132 -15.17 9.81 26.26
C ILE A 132 -15.74 9.54 24.86
N PRO A 133 -16.47 8.44 24.62
CA PRO A 133 -17.21 8.22 23.39
C PRO A 133 -18.19 9.36 23.13
N SER A 134 -18.33 9.79 21.87
CA SER A 134 -19.11 11.00 21.56
C SER A 134 -20.08 10.85 20.39
N ILE A 135 -21.22 11.54 20.49
CA ILE A 135 -22.14 11.75 19.37
C ILE A 135 -22.24 13.26 19.14
N ILE A 136 -21.95 13.69 17.93
CA ILE A 136 -22.09 15.09 17.51
C ILE A 136 -23.30 15.16 16.59
N ILE A 137 -24.24 16.07 16.86
CA ILE A 137 -25.42 16.31 16.03
C ILE A 137 -25.41 17.78 15.61
N VAL A 138 -25.27 18.00 14.31
CA VAL A 138 -25.40 19.34 13.71
C VAL A 138 -26.80 19.50 13.13
N PHE A 139 -27.49 20.57 13.51
CA PHE A 139 -28.84 20.89 13.06
C PHE A 139 -28.81 21.93 11.94
N GLY A 140 -29.50 21.65 10.84
CA GLY A 140 -29.51 22.58 9.72
C GLY A 140 -30.61 22.28 8.70
N TYR A 141 -30.52 22.94 7.53
CA TYR A 141 -31.46 22.78 6.43
C TYR A 141 -30.77 22.14 5.23
N ALA A 142 -31.09 20.86 4.96
CA ALA A 142 -30.50 20.10 3.86
C ALA A 142 -30.82 20.70 2.47
N THR A 143 -31.89 21.48 2.38
CA THR A 143 -32.29 22.18 1.14
C THR A 143 -31.40 23.36 0.78
N SER A 144 -30.69 23.92 1.76
CA SER A 144 -29.98 25.19 1.61
C SER A 144 -28.49 25.02 1.35
N LEU A 145 -27.92 23.88 1.75
CA LEU A 145 -26.50 23.57 1.64
C LEU A 145 -26.33 22.10 1.29
N ASN A 146 -25.31 21.77 0.51
CA ASN A 146 -24.87 20.38 0.37
C ASN A 146 -24.07 19.95 1.63
N PRO A 147 -23.82 18.65 1.83
CA PRO A 147 -23.02 18.16 2.96
C PRO A 147 -21.64 18.82 3.07
N ALA A 148 -20.97 19.10 1.94
CA ALA A 148 -19.63 19.68 1.92
C ALA A 148 -19.56 21.15 2.38
N ASN A 149 -20.67 21.88 2.29
CA ASN A 149 -20.76 23.29 2.67
C ASN A 149 -21.40 23.49 4.05
N THR A 150 -21.64 22.42 4.80
CA THR A 150 -22.18 22.50 6.16
C THR A 150 -21.06 22.82 7.15
N ASP A 151 -21.28 23.78 8.06
CA ASP A 151 -20.30 24.09 9.11
C ASP A 151 -20.31 22.98 10.18
N THR A 152 -19.26 22.16 10.17
CA THR A 152 -19.07 21.03 11.09
C THR A 152 -17.88 21.24 12.02
N SER A 153 -17.33 22.46 12.06
CA SER A 153 -16.00 22.74 12.60
C SER A 153 -15.89 22.50 14.11
N VAL A 154 -16.88 22.88 14.91
CA VAL A 154 -16.90 22.58 16.36
C VAL A 154 -16.97 21.08 16.63
N GLY A 155 -17.81 20.36 15.88
CA GLY A 155 -17.99 18.93 16.03
C GLY A 155 -16.73 18.14 15.72
N LEU A 156 -15.95 18.62 14.75
CA LEU A 156 -14.71 18.00 14.33
C LEU A 156 -13.70 17.92 15.49
N ALA A 157 -13.63 18.93 16.36
CA ALA A 157 -12.73 18.94 17.51
C ALA A 157 -12.93 17.76 18.49
N LEU A 158 -14.18 17.31 18.64
CA LEU A 158 -14.51 16.12 19.44
C LEU A 158 -14.34 14.84 18.63
N TYR A 159 -14.79 14.85 17.38
CA TYR A 159 -14.77 13.68 16.51
C TYR A 159 -13.34 13.20 16.17
N THR A 160 -12.37 14.11 16.01
CA THR A 160 -11.00 13.71 15.66
C THR A 160 -10.29 12.99 16.80
N ARG A 161 -10.60 13.34 18.05
CA ARG A 161 -9.87 12.85 19.23
C ARG A 161 -10.51 11.68 19.95
N SER A 162 -11.82 11.50 19.83
CA SER A 162 -12.51 10.38 20.45
C SER A 162 -12.37 9.11 19.59
N PRO A 163 -11.99 7.95 20.18
CA PRO A 163 -11.83 6.70 19.44
C PRO A 163 -13.16 6.14 18.92
N ASP A 164 -14.24 6.36 19.68
CA ASP A 164 -15.61 5.98 19.36
C ASP A 164 -16.44 7.25 19.20
N SER A 165 -16.67 7.67 17.96
CA SER A 165 -17.39 8.92 17.69
C SER A 165 -18.34 8.80 16.52
N LEU A 166 -19.51 9.41 16.63
CA LEU A 166 -20.53 9.47 15.57
C LEU A 166 -20.84 10.93 15.24
N PHE A 167 -20.77 11.28 13.96
CA PHE A 167 -21.09 12.61 13.47
C PHE A 167 -22.37 12.54 12.64
N LEU A 168 -23.41 13.23 13.10
CA LEU A 168 -24.74 13.25 12.51
C LEU A 168 -25.12 14.65 12.02
N PHE A 169 -25.95 14.68 10.98
CA PHE A 169 -26.69 15.86 10.56
C PHE A 169 -28.19 15.62 10.72
N GLN A 170 -28.87 16.51 11.42
CA GLN A 170 -30.32 16.50 11.54
C GLN A 170 -30.89 17.60 10.63
N ASP A 171 -31.58 17.18 9.57
CA ASP A 171 -32.34 18.11 8.74
C ASP A 171 -33.61 18.55 9.49
N ILE A 172 -33.75 19.86 9.68
CA ILE A 172 -34.86 20.47 10.40
C ILE A 172 -36.16 20.32 9.59
N ALA A 173 -36.08 20.41 8.26
CA ALA A 173 -37.25 20.43 7.39
C ALA A 173 -37.88 19.04 7.21
N SER A 174 -37.08 18.03 6.86
CA SER A 174 -37.58 16.67 6.57
C SER A 174 -37.60 15.73 7.77
N ASP A 175 -37.03 16.14 8.90
CA ASP A 175 -36.79 15.28 10.07
C ASP A 175 -35.83 14.10 9.81
N SER A 176 -35.08 14.14 8.70
CA SER A 176 -34.11 13.10 8.35
C SER A 176 -32.80 13.27 9.13
N LEU A 177 -32.32 12.15 9.70
CA LEU A 177 -31.04 12.08 10.42
C LEU A 177 -30.02 11.31 9.57
N PHE A 178 -28.96 12.00 9.17
CA PHE A 178 -27.92 11.50 8.28
C PHE A 178 -26.62 11.23 9.04
N ILE A 179 -25.92 10.15 8.69
CA ILE A 179 -24.55 9.91 9.14
C ILE A 179 -23.60 10.68 8.22
N ILE A 180 -22.87 11.65 8.78
CA ILE A 180 -21.75 12.31 8.11
C ILE A 180 -20.52 11.41 8.20
N GLN A 181 -20.23 10.88 9.38
CA GLN A 181 -19.06 10.06 9.67
C GLN A 181 -19.28 9.17 10.90
N ALA A 182 -18.62 8.00 10.95
CA ALA A 182 -18.66 7.10 12.10
C ALA A 182 -17.30 6.47 12.43
N LYS A 183 -16.90 6.44 13.71
CA LYS A 183 -15.64 5.85 14.20
C LYS A 183 -15.88 4.76 15.23
N GLY A 184 -14.91 3.85 15.31
CA GLY A 184 -14.92 2.76 16.29
C GLY A 184 -16.22 1.98 16.24
N SER A 185 -16.85 1.85 17.40
CA SER A 185 -18.09 1.11 17.65
C SER A 185 -19.28 1.60 16.84
N PHE A 186 -19.33 2.89 16.46
CA PHE A 186 -20.43 3.46 15.69
C PHE A 186 -20.41 3.07 14.21
N LYS A 187 -19.33 2.48 13.70
CA LYS A 187 -19.26 1.99 12.31
C LYS A 187 -20.31 0.91 12.01
N CYS A 188 -20.81 0.22 13.02
CA CYS A 188 -21.87 -0.78 12.84
C CYS A 188 -23.14 -0.16 12.19
N LEU A 189 -23.39 1.13 12.39
CA LEU A 189 -24.54 1.85 11.82
C LEU A 189 -24.44 2.05 10.30
N LEU A 190 -23.25 1.85 9.71
CA LEU A 190 -23.09 1.90 8.25
C LEU A 190 -23.57 0.61 7.57
N ASN A 191 -23.93 -0.44 8.33
CA ASN A 191 -24.43 -1.72 7.81
C ASN A 191 -23.51 -2.37 6.76
N GLY A 192 -22.19 -2.26 6.97
CA GLY A 192 -21.17 -2.80 6.06
C GLY A 192 -20.83 -1.90 4.87
N ASN A 193 -21.49 -0.75 4.71
CA ASN A 193 -21.11 0.25 3.71
C ASN A 193 -19.84 1.00 4.13
N GLU A 194 -19.17 1.57 3.13
CA GLU A 194 -18.02 2.44 3.35
C GLU A 194 -18.41 3.77 4.02
N GLN A 195 -17.43 4.50 4.55
CA GLN A 195 -17.68 5.84 5.09
C GLN A 195 -18.22 6.76 3.99
N PRO A 196 -19.22 7.61 4.29
CA PRO A 196 -19.71 8.61 3.35
C PRO A 196 -18.59 9.55 2.91
N GLN A 197 -18.52 9.82 1.61
CA GLN A 197 -17.55 10.74 1.03
C GLN A 197 -18.16 12.12 0.87
N ILE A 198 -17.74 13.05 1.72
CA ILE A 198 -18.24 14.43 1.72
C ILE A 198 -17.40 15.26 0.72
N THR A 199 -17.70 15.10 -0.56
CA THR A 199 -17.10 15.87 -1.67
C THR A 199 -18.00 17.03 -2.07
N GLU A 200 -17.49 18.01 -2.83
CA GLU A 200 -18.30 19.14 -3.34
C GLU A 200 -19.56 18.70 -4.12
N GLY A 201 -19.50 17.55 -4.77
CA GLY A 201 -20.62 16.96 -5.52
C GLY A 201 -21.55 16.07 -4.70
N ALA A 202 -21.23 15.79 -3.42
CA ALA A 202 -22.06 14.93 -2.58
C ALA A 202 -23.40 15.58 -2.29
N THR A 203 -24.45 14.77 -2.23
CA THR A 203 -25.81 15.18 -1.87
C THR A 203 -26.24 14.47 -0.59
N TRP A 204 -27.21 15.05 0.14
CA TRP A 204 -27.79 14.39 1.33
C TRP A 204 -28.42 13.02 1.02
N ALA A 205 -28.81 12.76 -0.24
CA ALA A 205 -29.34 11.47 -0.64
C ALA A 205 -28.26 10.37 -0.67
N ASP A 206 -26.99 10.74 -0.80
CA ASP A 206 -25.85 9.82 -0.83
C ASP A 206 -25.44 9.36 0.58
N LEU A 207 -25.93 10.03 1.63
CA LEU A 207 -25.56 9.74 3.01
C LEU A 207 -26.50 8.69 3.65
N PRO A 208 -25.96 7.75 4.45
CA PRO A 208 -26.76 6.81 5.21
C PRO A 208 -27.71 7.53 6.17
N ARG A 209 -28.93 7.02 6.27
CA ARG A 209 -29.96 7.54 7.17
C ARG A 209 -30.21 6.58 8.30
N ILE A 210 -30.40 7.11 9.50
CA ILE A 210 -30.73 6.34 10.70
C ILE A 210 -31.89 7.02 11.46
N GLN A 211 -32.38 6.35 12.49
CA GLN A 211 -33.28 6.88 13.48
C GLN A 211 -32.61 6.83 14.85
N TYR A 212 -33.01 7.68 15.80
CA TYR A 212 -32.45 7.67 17.15
C TYR A 212 -32.55 6.29 17.84
N LYS A 213 -33.62 5.53 17.59
CA LYS A 213 -33.79 4.18 18.12
C LYS A 213 -32.69 3.21 17.66
N ASP A 214 -32.08 3.44 16.50
CA ASP A 214 -31.02 2.58 15.96
C ASP A 214 -29.73 2.72 16.78
N LEU A 215 -29.60 3.79 17.58
CA LEU A 215 -28.48 3.99 18.50
C LEU A 215 -28.55 3.08 19.74
N ALA A 216 -29.74 2.60 20.11
CA ALA A 216 -29.99 1.96 21.42
C ALA A 216 -29.07 0.75 21.69
N ASP A 217 -28.87 -0.08 20.66
CA ASP A 217 -28.11 -1.33 20.77
C ASP A 217 -26.63 -1.18 20.36
N VAL A 218 -26.21 0.01 19.93
CA VAL A 218 -24.79 0.28 19.68
C VAL A 218 -24.04 0.11 20.99
N THR A 219 -22.99 -0.72 20.96
CA THR A 219 -22.21 -1.06 22.16
C THR A 219 -20.88 -0.32 22.12
N VAL A 220 -20.60 0.51 23.12
CA VAL A 220 -19.36 1.29 23.20
C VAL A 220 -18.51 0.86 24.40
N ALA A 221 -17.19 0.99 24.24
CA ALA A 221 -16.25 0.78 25.32
C ALA A 221 -16.40 1.86 26.42
N PRO A 222 -16.05 1.57 27.67
CA PRO A 222 -16.03 2.57 28.74
C PRO A 222 -15.06 3.72 28.40
N PRO A 223 -15.33 4.96 28.87
CA PRO A 223 -14.42 6.08 28.70
C PRO A 223 -13.00 5.78 29.20
N LYS A 224 -12.01 6.24 28.44
CA LYS A 224 -10.59 6.13 28.82
C LYS A 224 -10.13 7.40 29.50
N LYS A 225 -9.46 7.28 30.63
CA LYS A 225 -8.76 8.40 31.25
C LYS A 225 -7.44 8.61 30.54
N LEU A 226 -7.37 9.62 29.67
CA LEU A 226 -6.20 9.93 28.86
C LEU A 226 -5.50 11.18 29.38
N SER A 227 -4.17 11.16 29.37
CA SER A 227 -3.35 12.35 29.57
C SER A 227 -3.52 13.31 28.37
N PRO A 228 -3.22 14.61 28.51
CA PRO A 228 -3.36 15.57 27.41
C PRO A 228 -2.52 15.24 26.16
N ASP A 229 -1.41 14.52 26.32
CA ASP A 229 -0.52 14.08 25.24
C ASP A 229 -0.87 12.68 24.69
N GLU A 230 -1.85 12.00 25.28
CA GLU A 230 -2.29 10.66 24.90
C GLU A 230 -3.50 10.70 23.96
N LEU A 231 -3.48 9.83 22.95
CA LEU A 231 -4.56 9.61 22.01
C LEU A 231 -4.94 8.13 22.01
N ALA A 232 -6.23 7.83 22.20
CA ALA A 232 -6.76 6.50 21.97
C ALA A 232 -7.17 6.35 20.49
N LEU A 233 -6.66 5.31 19.84
CA LEU A 233 -6.98 4.96 18.46
C LEU A 233 -8.20 4.04 18.40
N GLN A 234 -8.71 3.81 17.18
CA GLN A 234 -9.99 3.12 16.96
C GLN A 234 -9.97 1.63 17.34
N ASP A 235 -8.80 0.99 17.37
CA ASP A 235 -8.64 -0.39 17.89
C ASP A 235 -8.37 -0.44 19.40
N GLY A 236 -8.37 0.72 20.05
CA GLY A 236 -8.15 0.87 21.47
C GLY A 236 -6.70 1.07 21.88
N LEU A 237 -5.73 1.03 20.96
CA LEU A 237 -4.33 1.36 21.25
C LEU A 237 -4.24 2.80 21.75
N VAL A 238 -3.54 3.01 22.87
CA VAL A 238 -3.26 4.36 23.40
C VAL A 238 -1.81 4.70 23.08
N ILE A 239 -1.60 5.85 22.43
CA ILE A 239 -0.28 6.34 22.04
C ILE A 239 -0.05 7.74 22.61
N ARG A 240 1.22 8.09 22.84
CA ARG A 240 1.64 9.48 23.03
C ARG A 240 2.06 10.04 21.68
N LEU A 241 1.39 11.07 21.21
CA LEU A 241 1.66 11.65 19.88
C LEU A 241 3.09 12.20 19.80
N GLN A 242 3.57 12.82 20.88
CA GLN A 242 4.93 13.36 20.93
C GLN A 242 5.99 12.26 20.80
N ASP A 243 5.82 11.11 21.46
CA ASP A 243 6.77 10.00 21.36
C ASP A 243 6.82 9.43 19.94
N LEU A 244 5.68 9.42 19.25
CA LEU A 244 5.60 9.00 17.85
C LEU A 244 6.41 9.93 16.95
N PHE A 245 6.25 11.24 17.10
CA PHE A 245 6.93 12.24 16.28
C PHE A 245 8.41 12.44 16.63
N ASP A 246 8.78 12.26 17.90
CA ASP A 246 10.17 12.30 18.36
C ASP A 246 10.96 11.03 18.02
N GLY A 247 10.32 10.01 17.44
CA GLY A 247 10.95 8.71 17.16
C GLY A 247 11.26 7.89 18.43
N LYS A 248 10.59 8.19 19.55
CA LYS A 248 10.71 7.48 20.83
C LYS A 248 9.71 6.32 20.95
N ALA A 249 8.68 6.29 20.11
CA ALA A 249 7.73 5.19 20.04
C ALA A 249 8.42 3.87 19.70
N SER A 250 7.97 2.78 20.32
CA SER A 250 8.52 1.45 20.03
C SER A 250 8.15 0.99 18.62
N ILE A 251 8.99 0.11 18.05
CA ILE A 251 8.76 -0.50 16.73
C ILE A 251 7.39 -1.21 16.68
N GLU A 252 6.97 -1.82 17.79
CA GLU A 252 5.68 -2.50 17.88
C GLU A 252 4.50 -1.54 17.79
N VAL A 253 4.59 -0.36 18.43
CA VAL A 253 3.56 0.69 18.30
C VAL A 253 3.47 1.19 16.86
N ILE A 254 4.61 1.46 16.22
CA ILE A 254 4.66 1.89 14.82
C ILE A 254 4.07 0.81 13.90
N ARG A 255 4.37 -0.47 14.17
CA ARG A 255 3.82 -1.62 13.43
C ARG A 255 2.30 -1.72 13.58
N GLN A 256 1.77 -1.53 14.79
CA GLN A 256 0.32 -1.57 15.03
C GLN A 256 -0.39 -0.40 14.34
N VAL A 257 0.14 0.82 14.48
CA VAL A 257 -0.37 2.02 13.80
C VAL A 257 -0.36 1.84 12.28
N SER A 258 0.74 1.34 11.70
CA SER A 258 0.85 1.10 10.26
C SER A 258 0.02 -0.07 9.77
N SER A 259 -0.31 -1.05 10.63
CA SER A 259 -1.13 -2.20 10.23
C SER A 259 -2.61 -1.88 10.05
N ASN A 260 -3.08 -0.77 10.65
CA ASN A 260 -4.48 -0.36 10.64
C ASN A 260 -4.64 1.05 10.02
N PRO A 261 -5.17 1.16 8.78
CA PRO A 261 -5.36 2.45 8.11
C PRO A 261 -6.22 3.45 8.89
N HIS A 262 -7.16 2.98 9.71
CA HIS A 262 -8.02 3.85 10.52
C HIS A 262 -7.28 4.50 11.69
N ASN A 263 -6.26 3.82 12.24
CA ASN A 263 -5.39 4.40 13.24
C ASN A 263 -4.58 5.54 12.63
N MET A 264 -4.02 5.32 11.44
CA MET A 264 -3.31 6.37 10.70
C MET A 264 -4.20 7.58 10.41
N ALA A 265 -5.43 7.34 9.94
CA ALA A 265 -6.39 8.41 9.66
C ALA A 265 -6.72 9.22 10.93
N SER A 266 -6.85 8.56 12.08
CA SER A 266 -7.14 9.21 13.37
C SER A 266 -5.98 10.11 13.83
N ILE A 267 -4.73 9.66 13.64
CA ILE A 267 -3.53 10.46 13.93
C ILE A 267 -3.46 11.70 13.03
N VAL A 268 -3.64 11.51 11.71
CA VAL A 268 -3.63 12.61 10.75
C VAL A 268 -4.73 13.62 11.07
N GLN A 269 -5.97 13.15 11.27
CA GLN A 269 -7.10 14.01 11.61
C GLN A 269 -6.90 14.77 12.92
N THR A 270 -6.37 14.10 13.95
CA THR A 270 -6.07 14.74 15.24
C THR A 270 -5.06 15.87 15.05
N GLU A 271 -3.91 15.59 14.42
CA GLU A 271 -2.87 16.60 14.19
C GLU A 271 -3.31 17.77 13.33
N MET A 272 -4.12 17.50 12.29
CA MET A 272 -4.67 18.54 11.44
C MET A 272 -5.68 19.42 12.21
N SER A 273 -6.41 18.86 13.18
CA SER A 273 -7.38 19.59 14.03
C SER A 273 -6.75 20.30 15.24
N SER A 274 -5.47 20.04 15.55
CA SER A 274 -4.76 20.62 16.70
C SER A 274 -4.53 22.13 16.62
N GLY A 275 -4.95 22.79 15.53
CA GLY A 275 -5.18 24.24 15.44
C GLY A 275 -3.96 25.16 15.49
N ARG A 276 -2.72 24.64 15.56
CA ARG A 276 -1.53 25.45 15.27
C ARG A 276 -1.32 25.50 13.75
N PRO A 277 -1.51 26.67 13.09
CA PRO A 277 -1.34 26.76 11.65
C PRO A 277 0.11 26.40 11.27
N GLY A 278 0.28 25.40 10.39
CA GLY A 278 1.58 24.99 9.84
C GLY A 278 2.39 23.94 10.62
N ASP A 279 2.33 23.93 11.95
CA ASP A 279 3.20 23.04 12.77
C ASP A 279 2.78 21.57 12.70
N GLY A 280 1.50 21.24 12.96
CA GLY A 280 1.00 19.86 12.92
C GLY A 280 1.23 19.18 11.58
N ARG A 281 1.05 19.93 10.48
CA ARG A 281 1.26 19.47 9.11
C ARG A 281 2.72 19.14 8.80
N HIS A 282 3.65 20.00 9.20
CA HIS A 282 5.08 19.74 9.00
C HIS A 282 5.56 18.55 9.83
N ARG A 283 5.08 18.42 11.07
CA ARG A 283 5.41 17.28 11.95
C ARG A 283 4.93 15.96 11.38
N ILE A 284 3.65 15.86 11.02
CA ILE A 284 3.10 14.62 10.45
C ILE A 284 3.71 14.30 9.08
N GLY A 285 3.91 15.31 8.23
CA GLY A 285 4.52 15.12 6.92
C GLY A 285 5.95 14.60 7.00
N ARG A 286 6.75 15.16 7.90
CA ARG A 286 8.13 14.70 8.17
C ARG A 286 8.15 13.27 8.71
N TRP A 287 7.33 12.99 9.73
CA TRP A 287 7.25 11.66 10.31
C TRP A 287 6.85 10.60 9.27
N LEU A 288 5.83 10.87 8.45
CA LEU A 288 5.40 9.96 7.38
C LEU A 288 6.48 9.71 6.32
N GLN A 289 7.34 10.68 6.07
CA GLN A 289 8.49 10.52 5.17
C GLN A 289 9.58 9.67 5.84
N ASP A 290 9.87 9.93 7.11
CA ASP A 290 10.90 9.22 7.88
C ASP A 290 10.57 7.73 8.08
N GLN A 291 9.28 7.36 8.08
CA GLN A 291 8.85 5.96 8.16
C GLN A 291 8.97 5.18 6.84
N GLN A 292 9.21 5.85 5.70
CA GLN A 292 9.37 5.16 4.42
C GLN A 292 10.76 4.52 4.35
N THR A 293 10.80 3.20 4.34
CA THR A 293 12.07 2.46 4.27
C THR A 293 12.41 2.12 2.81
N PRO A 294 13.70 2.19 2.42
CA PRO A 294 14.12 1.73 1.10
C PRO A 294 13.84 0.23 0.96
N LEU A 295 13.48 -0.18 -0.26
CA LEU A 295 13.33 -1.60 -0.56
C LEU A 295 14.69 -2.29 -0.42
N PRO A 296 14.74 -3.50 0.15
CA PRO A 296 15.98 -4.25 0.23
C PRO A 296 16.51 -4.47 -1.19
N PRO A 297 17.83 -4.36 -1.42
CA PRO A 297 18.40 -4.67 -2.71
C PRO A 297 18.12 -6.14 -3.06
N PRO A 298 17.95 -6.49 -4.34
CA PRO A 298 17.83 -7.89 -4.74
C PRO A 298 19.05 -8.67 -4.22
N PRO A 299 18.88 -9.94 -3.80
CA PRO A 299 19.98 -10.74 -3.30
C PRO A 299 21.08 -10.81 -4.37
N GLN A 300 22.22 -10.17 -4.12
CA GLN A 300 23.31 -10.05 -5.09
C GLN A 300 24.10 -11.36 -5.25
N ASN A 301 24.00 -12.29 -4.29
CA ASN A 301 24.64 -13.61 -4.29
C ASN A 301 23.66 -14.71 -4.73
N VAL A 302 23.26 -14.66 -6.00
CA VAL A 302 22.18 -15.48 -6.58
C VAL A 302 22.47 -16.98 -6.66
N LEU A 303 23.69 -17.43 -6.42
CA LEU A 303 23.95 -18.84 -6.22
C LEU A 303 24.88 -18.96 -5.03
N GLY A 304 24.39 -19.46 -3.90
CA GLY A 304 25.22 -19.99 -2.83
C GLY A 304 26.03 -21.14 -3.41
N LYS A 305 27.11 -20.82 -4.13
CA LYS A 305 27.97 -21.78 -4.79
C LYS A 305 28.75 -22.46 -3.68
N ASP A 306 28.24 -23.61 -3.24
CA ASP A 306 28.95 -24.43 -2.27
C ASP A 306 30.37 -24.72 -2.79
N PRO A 307 31.43 -24.35 -2.05
CA PRO A 307 32.79 -24.70 -2.40
C PRO A 307 32.97 -26.20 -2.70
N GLN A 308 32.17 -27.07 -2.07
CA GLN A 308 32.18 -28.51 -2.35
C GLN A 308 31.74 -28.84 -3.77
N ALA A 309 30.70 -28.17 -4.29
CA ALA A 309 30.26 -28.36 -5.66
C ALA A 309 31.37 -28.02 -6.66
N LEU A 310 32.11 -26.92 -6.40
CA LEU A 310 33.25 -26.52 -7.21
C LEU A 310 34.39 -27.56 -7.14
N ILE A 311 34.74 -28.05 -5.95
CA ILE A 311 35.78 -29.08 -5.76
C ILE A 311 35.42 -30.37 -6.52
N ILE A 312 34.16 -30.82 -6.41
CA ILE A 312 33.67 -32.01 -7.12
C ILE A 312 33.70 -31.77 -8.62
N LEU A 313 33.22 -30.61 -9.09
CA LEU A 313 33.24 -30.23 -10.50
C LEU A 313 34.65 -30.27 -11.09
N THR A 314 35.62 -29.62 -10.44
CA THR A 314 37.02 -29.60 -10.88
C THR A 314 37.59 -31.01 -11.02
N ARG A 315 37.36 -31.85 -10.00
CA ARG A 315 37.81 -33.24 -9.99
C ARG A 315 37.15 -34.06 -11.10
N LEU A 316 35.86 -33.83 -11.34
CA LEU A 316 35.11 -34.52 -12.39
C LEU A 316 35.62 -34.15 -13.79
N LEU A 317 35.83 -32.85 -14.06
CA LEU A 317 36.34 -32.35 -15.34
C LEU A 317 37.68 -32.98 -15.68
N LYS A 318 38.60 -33.01 -14.70
CA LYS A 318 39.91 -33.65 -14.86
C LYS A 318 39.80 -35.14 -15.21
N ARG A 319 38.94 -35.90 -14.53
CA ARG A 319 38.75 -37.33 -14.82
C ARG A 319 38.11 -37.58 -16.18
N ILE A 320 37.19 -36.71 -16.62
CA ILE A 320 36.60 -36.77 -17.97
C ILE A 320 37.68 -36.55 -19.03
N GLU A 321 38.57 -35.57 -18.83
CA GLU A 321 39.70 -35.31 -19.75
C GLU A 321 40.72 -36.45 -19.78
N GLU A 322 40.95 -37.11 -18.64
CA GLU A 322 41.83 -38.28 -18.53
C GLU A 322 41.19 -39.58 -19.07
N GLY A 323 39.93 -39.56 -19.51
CA GLY A 323 39.25 -40.71 -20.13
C GLY A 323 38.87 -41.83 -19.15
N TYR A 324 38.55 -41.50 -17.89
CA TYR A 324 38.12 -42.49 -16.89
C TYR A 324 36.81 -43.18 -17.30
N ALA A 325 36.65 -44.46 -16.92
CA ALA A 325 35.43 -45.21 -17.14
C ALA A 325 34.23 -44.63 -16.35
N ASP A 326 33.02 -44.74 -16.92
CA ASP A 326 31.77 -44.17 -16.39
C ASP A 326 31.47 -44.58 -14.93
N ASP A 327 31.83 -45.80 -14.53
CA ASP A 327 31.61 -46.30 -13.17
C ASP A 327 32.36 -45.46 -12.12
N LEU A 328 33.55 -44.96 -12.46
CA LEU A 328 34.38 -44.12 -11.58
C LEU A 328 33.92 -42.66 -11.54
N LEU A 329 33.14 -42.22 -12.54
CA LEU A 329 32.57 -40.87 -12.61
C LEU A 329 31.24 -40.77 -11.86
N SER A 330 30.47 -41.87 -11.83
CA SER A 330 29.08 -41.91 -11.33
C SER A 330 28.91 -41.40 -9.89
N SER A 331 29.87 -41.69 -9.01
CA SER A 331 29.84 -41.22 -7.60
C SER A 331 29.98 -39.69 -7.49
N ASP A 332 30.92 -39.11 -8.23
CA ASP A 332 31.15 -37.66 -8.24
C ASP A 332 30.02 -36.92 -8.97
N GLN A 333 29.46 -37.51 -10.04
CA GLN A 333 28.29 -36.98 -10.75
C GLN A 333 27.04 -36.91 -9.86
N THR A 334 26.79 -37.97 -9.10
CA THR A 334 25.68 -38.03 -8.14
C THR A 334 25.88 -36.99 -7.04
N SER A 335 27.10 -36.91 -6.49
CA SER A 335 27.46 -35.93 -5.46
C SER A 335 27.28 -34.49 -5.95
N LEU A 336 27.73 -34.19 -7.18
CA LEU A 336 27.59 -32.87 -7.79
C LEU A 336 26.12 -32.51 -8.04
N THR A 337 25.32 -33.47 -8.50
CA THR A 337 23.88 -33.30 -8.71
C THR A 337 23.16 -32.97 -7.40
N ASN A 338 23.48 -33.67 -6.32
CA ASN A 338 22.92 -33.40 -5.00
C ASN A 338 23.29 -32.00 -4.50
N ASN A 339 24.56 -31.60 -4.68
CA ASN A 339 25.02 -30.26 -4.34
C ASN A 339 24.28 -29.18 -5.13
N HIS A 340 24.10 -29.37 -6.45
CA HIS A 340 23.31 -28.44 -7.27
C HIS A 340 21.86 -28.31 -6.75
N ASN A 341 21.22 -29.42 -6.38
CA ASN A 341 19.86 -29.38 -5.84
C ASN A 341 19.79 -28.65 -4.50
N THR A 342 20.74 -28.88 -3.60
CA THR A 342 20.83 -28.17 -2.31
C THR A 342 21.03 -26.66 -2.51
N ASN A 343 21.94 -26.27 -3.41
CA ASN A 343 22.21 -24.87 -3.72
C ASN A 343 21.00 -24.19 -4.34
N TRP A 344 20.28 -24.88 -5.24
CA TRP A 344 19.04 -24.39 -5.82
C TRP A 344 17.96 -24.15 -4.77
N ASN A 345 17.71 -25.13 -3.89
CA ASN A 345 16.70 -25.00 -2.84
C ASN A 345 17.04 -23.86 -1.88
N THR A 346 18.31 -23.68 -1.55
CA THR A 346 18.79 -22.58 -0.70
C THR A 346 18.54 -21.24 -1.36
N TYR A 347 18.87 -21.12 -2.66
CA TYR A 347 18.62 -19.91 -3.43
C TYR A 347 17.12 -19.58 -3.53
N ILE A 348 16.28 -20.55 -3.91
CA ILE A 348 14.83 -20.38 -4.00
C ILE A 348 14.23 -19.95 -2.66
N ASN A 349 14.68 -20.53 -1.55
CA ASN A 349 14.23 -20.12 -0.21
C ASN A 349 14.64 -18.68 0.11
N SER A 350 15.89 -18.29 -0.21
CA SER A 350 16.35 -16.91 -0.04
C SER A 350 15.56 -15.91 -0.90
N LEU A 351 15.20 -16.30 -2.14
CA LEU A 351 14.42 -15.48 -3.05
C LEU A 351 12.98 -15.33 -2.55
N ASN A 352 12.35 -16.43 -2.10
CA ASN A 352 11.04 -16.41 -1.46
C ASN A 352 11.01 -15.48 -0.24
N GLN A 353 12.01 -15.59 0.63
CA GLN A 353 12.13 -14.74 1.82
C GLN A 353 12.29 -13.27 1.43
N HIS A 354 13.15 -12.97 0.46
CA HIS A 354 13.33 -11.62 -0.06
C HIS A 354 12.03 -11.05 -0.64
N GLN A 355 11.27 -11.84 -1.42
CA GLN A 355 10.00 -11.42 -1.96
C GLN A 355 8.97 -11.11 -0.88
N GLN A 356 8.90 -11.93 0.17
CA GLN A 356 8.05 -11.67 1.32
C GLN A 356 8.45 -10.37 2.03
N GLU A 357 9.75 -10.11 2.22
CA GLU A 357 10.25 -8.88 2.82
C GLU A 357 9.92 -7.63 1.97
N VAL A 358 10.15 -7.72 0.65
CA VAL A 358 9.80 -6.65 -0.31
C VAL A 358 8.31 -6.39 -0.30
N ALA A 359 7.46 -7.44 -0.32
CA ALA A 359 6.02 -7.30 -0.28
C ALA A 359 5.53 -6.63 1.02
N ALA A 360 6.08 -7.04 2.17
CA ALA A 360 5.77 -6.44 3.46
C ALA A 360 6.18 -4.95 3.52
N LYS A 361 7.39 -4.61 3.05
CA LYS A 361 7.86 -3.21 2.99
C LYS A 361 7.07 -2.37 2.02
N LYS A 362 6.72 -2.89 0.83
CA LYS A 362 5.84 -2.21 -0.12
C LYS A 362 4.48 -1.91 0.49
N LYS A 363 3.86 -2.90 1.15
CA LYS A 363 2.58 -2.71 1.84
C LYS A 363 2.65 -1.59 2.89
N SER A 364 3.69 -1.59 3.72
CA SER A 364 3.92 -0.56 4.74
C SER A 364 4.12 0.83 4.10
N ASN A 365 5.02 0.95 3.13
CA ASN A 365 5.28 2.21 2.43
C ASN A 365 4.05 2.77 1.70
N THR A 366 3.18 1.91 1.15
CA THR A 366 1.92 2.35 0.54
C THR A 366 1.03 3.07 1.53
N ILE A 367 0.92 2.57 2.76
CA ILE A 367 0.09 3.19 3.81
C ILE A 367 0.63 4.57 4.18
N PHE A 368 1.96 4.67 4.39
CA PHE A 368 2.60 5.97 4.67
C PHE A 368 2.51 6.95 3.50
N LYS A 369 2.63 6.47 2.26
CA LYS A 369 2.51 7.29 1.06
C LYS A 369 1.08 7.80 0.86
N GLN A 370 0.07 6.96 1.10
CA GLN A 370 -1.33 7.36 1.08
C GLN A 370 -1.61 8.44 2.13
N ALA A 371 -1.14 8.25 3.36
CA ALA A 371 -1.25 9.26 4.41
C ALA A 371 -0.53 10.57 4.04
N SER A 372 0.67 10.50 3.44
CA SER A 372 1.43 11.69 3.04
C SER A 372 0.75 12.44 1.89
N ASN A 373 0.24 11.71 0.89
CA ASN A 373 -0.56 12.30 -0.19
C ASN A 373 -1.80 13.01 0.35
N HIS A 374 -2.46 12.45 1.37
CA HIS A 374 -3.61 13.07 2.00
C HIS A 374 -3.24 14.39 2.70
N VAL A 375 -2.19 14.40 3.52
CA VAL A 375 -1.65 15.62 4.15
C VAL A 375 -1.29 16.69 3.10
N ASN A 376 -0.80 16.27 1.94
CA ASN A 376 -0.48 17.17 0.83
C ASN A 376 -1.72 17.63 0.05
N SER A 377 -2.78 16.82 -0.06
CA SER A 377 -4.02 17.20 -0.75
C SER A 377 -4.74 18.34 -0.03
N MET A 378 -4.84 18.26 1.31
CA MET A 378 -5.37 19.32 2.18
C MET A 378 -4.63 20.66 2.06
N THR A 379 -3.43 20.64 1.48
CA THR A 379 -2.61 21.85 1.28
C THR A 379 -3.10 22.69 0.12
N ARG A 380 -3.43 22.02 -0.99
CA ARG A 380 -3.62 22.68 -2.29
C ARG A 380 -4.91 23.47 -2.32
N SER A 381 -5.90 23.06 -1.54
CA SER A 381 -7.18 23.73 -1.46
C SER A 381 -7.16 24.93 -0.51
N SER A 382 -6.41 24.88 0.59
CA SER A 382 -6.20 26.03 1.48
C SER A 382 -5.55 27.22 0.76
N THR A 383 -4.72 26.99 -0.26
CA THR A 383 -4.11 28.06 -1.07
C THR A 383 -5.02 28.69 -2.13
N ARG A 384 -6.15 28.06 -2.50
CA ARG A 384 -7.06 28.62 -3.53
C ARG A 384 -8.03 29.68 -3.01
N TYR A 385 -8.23 29.79 -1.70
CA TYR A 385 -9.16 30.75 -1.10
C TYR A 385 -8.50 31.98 -0.48
N ALA A 386 -7.17 32.10 -0.55
CA ALA A 386 -6.42 33.22 0.04
C ALA A 386 -6.43 34.52 -0.81
N SER A 387 -7.19 34.60 -1.92
CA SER A 387 -7.20 35.76 -2.82
C SER A 387 -8.51 36.54 -2.90
N HIS A 388 -9.46 36.33 -1.98
CA HIS A 388 -10.66 37.17 -1.89
C HIS A 388 -10.91 37.64 -0.45
N ASP A 389 -10.83 38.96 -0.25
CA ASP A 389 -11.15 39.69 0.98
C ASP A 389 -12.65 39.58 1.33
N SER A 390 -13.10 38.42 1.78
CA SER A 390 -14.40 38.23 2.43
C SER A 390 -14.29 37.16 3.53
N PRO A 391 -14.87 37.39 4.72
CA PRO A 391 -14.80 36.44 5.82
C PRO A 391 -15.80 35.31 5.57
N VAL A 392 -15.48 34.40 4.66
CA VAL A 392 -16.24 33.18 4.43
C VAL A 392 -15.38 31.99 4.81
N SER A 393 -15.95 31.17 5.68
CA SER A 393 -15.42 29.98 6.32
C SER A 393 -14.63 29.08 5.36
N ALA A 394 -13.41 28.69 5.73
CA ALA A 394 -12.71 27.59 5.09
C ALA A 394 -13.50 26.29 5.38
N PRO A 395 -13.82 25.45 4.38
CA PRO A 395 -14.71 24.33 4.59
C PRO A 395 -14.00 23.23 5.38
N ALA A 396 -14.61 22.83 6.50
CA ALA A 396 -14.21 21.68 7.33
C ALA A 396 -14.38 20.32 6.61
N SER A 397 -14.90 20.33 5.37
CA SER A 397 -15.14 19.14 4.54
C SER A 397 -13.86 18.39 4.16
N GLU A 398 -12.71 19.07 4.07
CA GLU A 398 -11.45 18.42 3.69
C GLU A 398 -10.88 17.51 4.79
N ALA A 399 -11.08 17.85 6.06
CA ALA A 399 -10.70 17.00 7.19
C ALA A 399 -11.56 15.73 7.31
N LEU A 400 -12.77 15.77 6.72
CA LEU A 400 -13.77 14.72 6.76
C LEU A 400 -13.74 13.80 5.51
N SER A 401 -13.09 14.20 4.42
CA SER A 401 -12.94 13.41 3.20
C SER A 401 -11.78 12.41 3.33
N TYR A 402 -12.06 11.23 3.90
CA TYR A 402 -11.20 10.06 3.80
C TYR A 402 -11.89 9.00 2.93
N GLY A 403 -11.59 9.03 1.62
CA GLY A 403 -11.93 7.99 0.65
C GLY A 403 -12.15 8.48 -0.79
N GLY A 404 -11.05 8.84 -1.47
CA GLY A 404 -10.99 9.03 -2.94
C GLY A 404 -11.48 10.41 -3.44
N ASP A 405 -11.01 10.97 -4.56
CA ASP A 405 -9.97 10.57 -5.52
C ASP A 405 -9.71 11.76 -6.50
N PHE A 406 -8.55 11.73 -7.18
CA PHE A 406 -8.20 12.25 -8.53
C PHE A 406 -8.15 13.72 -9.00
N ASP A 407 -7.07 13.93 -9.78
CA ASP A 407 -6.84 14.87 -10.90
C ASP A 407 -7.98 14.81 -11.94
N TYR A 408 -8.50 15.98 -12.32
CA TYR A 408 -9.37 16.17 -13.49
C TYR A 408 -8.55 16.76 -14.64
N ASP A 409 -8.30 15.95 -15.68
CA ASP A 409 -8.32 16.37 -17.09
C ASP A 409 -8.17 15.15 -18.03
N ARG A 410 -9.29 14.48 -18.37
CA ARG A 410 -9.52 13.80 -19.66
C ARG A 410 -10.97 13.30 -19.84
N PRO A 411 -11.53 13.30 -21.06
CA PRO A 411 -12.96 13.05 -21.27
C PRO A 411 -13.32 11.56 -21.31
N MET A 412 -14.41 11.25 -20.60
CA MET A 412 -15.46 10.25 -20.85
C MET A 412 -15.07 8.96 -21.61
N ALA A 413 -14.86 7.89 -20.83
CA ALA A 413 -15.35 6.56 -21.18
C ALA A 413 -15.75 5.81 -19.90
N SER A 414 -17.02 5.43 -19.82
CA SER A 414 -17.64 4.68 -18.73
C SER A 414 -16.82 3.44 -18.33
N LYS A 415 -16.31 3.42 -17.10
CA LYS A 415 -15.86 2.19 -16.41
C LYS A 415 -16.26 2.23 -14.94
N ARG A 416 -16.86 1.11 -14.51
CA ARG A 416 -17.15 0.70 -13.13
C ARG A 416 -16.08 1.19 -12.14
N THR A 417 -16.52 1.90 -11.11
CA THR A 417 -15.75 2.26 -9.93
C THR A 417 -15.28 0.99 -9.21
N LYS A 418 -13.96 0.79 -9.15
CA LYS A 418 -13.30 -0.23 -8.34
C LYS A 418 -12.81 0.42 -7.03
N SER A 419 -12.95 -0.32 -5.93
CA SER A 419 -12.56 0.09 -4.57
C SER A 419 -11.06 0.38 -4.47
N ILE A 420 -10.71 1.38 -3.65
CA ILE A 420 -9.36 1.91 -3.39
C ILE A 420 -8.42 0.86 -2.73
N PHE A 421 -8.93 -0.32 -2.39
CA PHE A 421 -8.13 -1.47 -1.93
C PHE A 421 -7.72 -2.46 -3.03
N ASP A 422 -8.09 -2.23 -4.29
CA ASP A 422 -7.50 -2.98 -5.41
C ASP A 422 -6.09 -2.43 -5.71
N THR A 423 -5.07 -3.22 -5.35
CA THR A 423 -3.66 -2.97 -5.66
C THR A 423 -3.45 -2.58 -7.13
N PRO A 424 -2.84 -1.42 -7.45
CA PRO A 424 -2.49 -1.08 -8.81
C PRO A 424 -1.31 -1.95 -9.27
N SER A 425 -1.59 -2.91 -10.14
CA SER A 425 -0.59 -3.68 -10.88
C SER A 425 -0.15 -2.90 -12.13
N SER A 426 0.67 -1.87 -11.98
CA SER A 426 1.59 -1.43 -13.06
C SER A 426 2.54 -0.35 -12.57
N THR A 427 3.71 -0.77 -12.11
CA THR A 427 4.96 -0.05 -12.38
C THR A 427 5.94 -1.12 -12.84
N ASN A 428 6.77 -0.80 -13.84
CA ASN A 428 7.73 -1.70 -14.50
C ASN A 428 8.84 -2.16 -13.54
N ALA A 429 8.48 -2.90 -12.51
CA ALA A 429 9.37 -3.67 -11.67
C ALA A 429 9.23 -5.11 -12.12
N VAL A 430 10.32 -5.69 -12.62
CA VAL A 430 10.44 -7.12 -12.98
C VAL A 430 9.92 -7.93 -11.79
N SER A 431 8.73 -8.50 -11.93
CA SER A 431 8.17 -9.42 -10.94
C SER A 431 8.88 -10.75 -11.12
N PHE A 432 9.80 -11.07 -10.22
CA PHE A 432 10.44 -12.37 -10.18
C PHE A 432 9.38 -13.41 -9.76
N SER A 433 8.99 -14.31 -10.66
CA SER A 433 8.14 -15.45 -10.32
C SER A 433 9.01 -16.64 -9.92
N VAL A 434 8.78 -17.16 -8.72
CA VAL A 434 9.43 -18.37 -8.21
C VAL A 434 8.99 -19.53 -9.10
N GLY A 435 9.90 -20.05 -9.90
CA GLY A 435 9.62 -21.10 -10.90
C GLY A 435 9.97 -20.71 -12.34
N THR A 436 10.32 -19.45 -12.60
CA THR A 436 10.79 -19.00 -13.92
C THR A 436 12.29 -18.70 -13.94
N GLU A 437 13.07 -19.13 -12.97
CA GLU A 437 14.51 -18.82 -12.91
C GLU A 437 15.37 -20.03 -13.27
N CYS A 438 16.60 -19.78 -13.68
CA CYS A 438 17.64 -20.79 -13.89
C CYS A 438 18.94 -20.36 -13.21
N PHE A 439 19.96 -21.23 -13.17
CA PHE A 439 21.24 -20.93 -12.52
C PHE A 439 22.04 -19.82 -13.23
N LEU A 440 21.71 -19.47 -14.48
CA LEU A 440 22.36 -18.38 -15.19
C LEU A 440 21.59 -17.06 -14.94
N PRO A 441 22.19 -16.07 -14.24
CA PRO A 441 21.46 -14.88 -13.81
C PRO A 441 20.83 -14.10 -14.97
N GLY A 442 19.57 -13.73 -14.79
CA GLY A 442 18.77 -12.92 -15.72
C GLY A 442 17.98 -13.71 -16.75
N PHE A 443 18.25 -15.02 -16.93
CA PHE A 443 17.48 -15.85 -17.84
C PHE A 443 16.19 -16.34 -17.18
N ALA A 444 15.08 -16.21 -17.89
CA ALA A 444 13.76 -16.65 -17.47
C ALA A 444 13.32 -17.94 -18.20
N VAL A 445 12.88 -18.93 -17.44
CA VAL A 445 12.24 -20.16 -17.92
C VAL A 445 10.74 -19.87 -18.15
N ALA A 446 10.30 -19.87 -19.41
CA ALA A 446 8.94 -19.49 -19.76
C ALA A 446 7.95 -20.67 -19.62
N GLY A 447 7.21 -20.71 -18.50
CA GLY A 447 5.99 -21.53 -18.35
C GLY A 447 6.16 -23.02 -18.63
N LEU A 448 5.26 -23.60 -19.44
CA LEU A 448 5.17 -25.04 -19.74
C LEU A 448 6.29 -25.57 -20.65
N ASN A 449 7.08 -24.69 -21.27
CA ASN A 449 8.14 -25.09 -22.18
C ASN A 449 9.51 -24.75 -21.57
N PRO A 450 10.15 -25.69 -20.85
CA PRO A 450 11.34 -25.42 -20.06
C PRO A 450 12.57 -25.03 -20.91
N GLY A 451 12.49 -25.17 -22.24
CA GLY A 451 13.58 -24.94 -23.17
C GLY A 451 14.21 -26.25 -23.65
N PHE A 452 15.47 -26.19 -24.08
CA PHE A 452 16.24 -27.35 -24.50
C PHE A 452 16.75 -28.11 -23.27
N VAL A 453 16.01 -29.16 -22.90
CA VAL A 453 16.33 -30.04 -21.77
C VAL A 453 17.07 -31.27 -22.26
N GLY A 454 18.13 -31.64 -21.56
CA GLY A 454 18.87 -32.86 -21.86
C GLY A 454 19.79 -33.27 -20.72
N LYS A 455 20.51 -34.37 -20.93
CA LYS A 455 21.47 -34.90 -19.96
C LYS A 455 22.76 -34.08 -20.01
N CYS A 456 23.13 -33.46 -18.89
CA CYS A 456 24.37 -32.70 -18.77
C CYS A 456 25.60 -33.59 -19.02
N SER A 457 26.54 -33.17 -19.87
CA SER A 457 27.77 -33.94 -20.16
C SER A 457 28.74 -34.04 -18.98
N ILE A 458 28.54 -33.24 -17.94
CA ILE A 458 29.38 -33.20 -16.74
C ILE A 458 28.68 -34.00 -15.63
N CYS A 459 27.63 -33.44 -15.02
CA CYS A 459 27.00 -34.04 -13.85
C CYS A 459 25.93 -35.09 -14.15
N HIS A 460 25.64 -35.39 -15.43
CA HIS A 460 24.61 -36.34 -15.86
C HIS A 460 23.16 -36.03 -15.41
N ARG A 461 22.93 -34.90 -14.73
CA ARG A 461 21.58 -34.40 -14.42
C ARG A 461 20.85 -34.05 -15.71
N SER A 462 19.59 -34.47 -15.80
CA SER A 462 18.67 -33.96 -16.83
C SER A 462 18.12 -32.61 -16.39
N SER A 463 18.44 -31.55 -17.13
CA SER A 463 18.04 -30.17 -16.82
C SER A 463 18.05 -29.33 -18.10
N VAL A 464 17.64 -28.07 -17.98
CA VAL A 464 17.93 -27.06 -19.00
C VAL A 464 19.43 -27.01 -19.24
N LEU A 465 19.81 -27.15 -20.51
CA LEU A 465 21.20 -27.11 -20.93
C LEU A 465 21.64 -25.67 -21.24
N ALA A 466 22.94 -25.47 -21.29
CA ALA A 466 23.57 -24.20 -21.58
C ALA A 466 24.73 -24.39 -22.56
N LEU A 467 24.90 -23.41 -23.45
CA LEU A 467 26.09 -23.30 -24.30
C LEU A 467 27.12 -22.40 -23.62
N LEU A 468 28.39 -22.82 -23.66
CA LEU A 468 29.51 -22.09 -23.08
C LEU A 468 30.16 -21.24 -24.17
N LEU A 469 30.34 -19.95 -23.91
CA LEU A 469 30.93 -18.98 -24.82
C LEU A 469 32.43 -18.84 -24.53
N LYS A 470 33.25 -19.00 -25.56
CA LYS A 470 34.70 -18.76 -25.47
C LYS A 470 34.99 -17.26 -25.45
N VAL A 471 36.13 -16.86 -24.89
CA VAL A 471 36.63 -15.50 -25.05
C VAL A 471 37.22 -15.34 -26.44
N LYS A 472 36.81 -14.31 -27.17
CA LYS A 472 37.44 -13.92 -28.44
C LYS A 472 38.00 -12.51 -28.32
N ASN A 473 39.31 -12.37 -28.38
CA ASN A 473 39.96 -11.08 -28.33
C ASN A 473 39.99 -10.45 -29.73
N LEU A 474 39.42 -9.26 -29.87
CA LEU A 474 39.43 -8.48 -31.10
C LEU A 474 40.30 -7.24 -30.92
N ALA A 475 41.29 -7.10 -31.81
CA ALA A 475 42.12 -5.90 -31.85
C ALA A 475 41.34 -4.66 -32.32
N VAL A 476 40.36 -4.83 -33.23
CA VAL A 476 39.54 -3.76 -33.80
C VAL A 476 38.12 -4.28 -34.00
N ALA A 477 37.10 -3.48 -33.64
CA ALA A 477 35.71 -3.82 -33.92
C ALA A 477 35.45 -3.80 -35.43
N PRO A 478 34.76 -4.81 -35.98
CA PRO A 478 34.35 -4.79 -37.37
C PRO A 478 33.42 -3.59 -37.63
N ASN A 479 33.61 -2.92 -38.77
CA ASN A 479 32.65 -1.90 -39.23
C ASN A 479 31.29 -2.58 -39.47
N LYS A 480 30.17 -1.85 -39.28
CA LYS A 480 28.80 -2.35 -39.49
C LYS A 480 28.62 -3.07 -40.83
N ASN A 481 29.21 -2.53 -41.90
CA ASN A 481 29.12 -3.11 -43.24
C ASN A 481 29.95 -4.39 -43.42
N ALA A 482 30.90 -4.66 -42.52
CA ALA A 482 31.79 -5.81 -42.55
C ALA A 482 31.40 -6.90 -41.53
N ILE A 483 30.29 -6.73 -40.77
CA ILE A 483 29.89 -7.70 -39.74
C ILE A 483 29.59 -9.09 -40.35
N SER A 484 28.92 -9.15 -41.51
CA SER A 484 28.65 -10.44 -42.19
C SER A 484 29.94 -11.13 -42.63
N GLU A 485 30.88 -10.40 -43.22
CA GLU A 485 32.18 -10.95 -43.64
C GLU A 485 33.04 -11.35 -42.43
N PHE A 486 32.97 -10.58 -41.34
CA PHE A 486 33.61 -10.91 -40.09
C PHE A 486 33.08 -12.23 -39.51
N LEU A 487 31.75 -12.37 -39.41
CA LEU A 487 31.11 -13.58 -38.89
C LEU A 487 31.33 -14.79 -39.80
N SER A 488 31.29 -14.63 -41.13
CA SER A 488 31.49 -15.73 -42.06
C SER A 488 32.88 -16.38 -41.94
N ASN A 489 33.87 -15.61 -41.51
CA ASN A 489 35.24 -16.08 -41.29
C ASN A 489 35.46 -16.75 -39.93
N ILE A 490 34.49 -16.68 -39.00
CA ILE A 490 34.62 -17.27 -37.66
C ILE A 490 33.94 -18.64 -37.63
N SER A 491 34.71 -19.68 -37.29
CA SER A 491 34.16 -21.01 -37.11
C SER A 491 33.33 -21.10 -35.82
N ILE A 492 32.30 -21.95 -35.81
CA ILE A 492 31.42 -22.10 -34.64
C ILE A 492 32.17 -22.61 -33.40
N ASP A 493 33.24 -23.38 -33.62
CA ASP A 493 34.13 -23.92 -32.59
C ASP A 493 35.02 -22.83 -31.96
N GLU A 494 35.16 -21.67 -32.59
CA GLU A 494 35.85 -20.51 -32.00
C GLU A 494 34.94 -19.69 -31.09
N ILE A 495 33.61 -19.79 -31.27
CA ILE A 495 32.61 -19.07 -30.47
C ILE A 495 32.16 -19.90 -29.29
N PHE A 496 31.82 -21.17 -29.53
CA PHE A 496 31.22 -22.05 -28.54
C PHE A 496 32.15 -23.19 -28.16
N SER A 497 32.16 -23.56 -26.89
CA SER A 497 32.68 -24.86 -26.50
C SER A 497 31.77 -25.97 -27.03
N LYS A 498 32.34 -27.06 -27.56
CA LYS A 498 31.59 -28.26 -27.93
C LYS A 498 30.92 -28.94 -26.72
N ARG A 499 31.33 -28.58 -25.51
CA ARG A 499 30.77 -29.13 -24.27
C ARG A 499 29.44 -28.45 -23.93
N VAL A 500 28.36 -29.22 -24.00
CA VAL A 500 27.03 -28.80 -23.55
C VAL A 500 26.76 -29.36 -22.14
N CYS A 501 26.49 -28.48 -21.18
CA CYS A 501 26.24 -28.87 -19.80
C CYS A 501 24.98 -28.20 -19.26
N CYS A 502 24.50 -28.60 -18.08
CA CYS A 502 23.37 -27.90 -17.46
C CYS A 502 23.76 -26.48 -17.04
N ASP A 503 22.75 -25.61 -16.95
CA ASP A 503 22.86 -24.25 -16.42
C ASP A 503 23.59 -24.17 -15.06
N ALA A 504 23.37 -25.14 -14.18
CA ALA A 504 24.07 -25.24 -12.90
C ALA A 504 25.58 -25.40 -13.08
N CYS A 505 26.04 -26.39 -13.84
CA CYS A 505 27.46 -26.57 -14.12
C CYS A 505 28.05 -25.36 -14.85
N ALA A 506 27.33 -24.83 -15.85
CA ALA A 506 27.76 -23.65 -16.60
C ALA A 506 28.00 -22.45 -15.69
N SER A 507 27.17 -22.25 -14.66
CA SER A 507 27.34 -21.14 -13.71
C SER A 507 28.68 -21.17 -12.95
N TYR A 508 29.25 -22.35 -12.69
CA TYR A 508 30.57 -22.50 -12.07
C TYR A 508 31.71 -22.32 -13.08
N LEU A 509 31.50 -22.70 -14.34
CA LEU A 509 32.52 -22.66 -15.40
C LEU A 509 32.81 -21.26 -15.94
N ILE A 510 31.88 -20.32 -15.76
CA ILE A 510 32.01 -18.95 -16.30
C ILE A 510 32.59 -17.97 -15.28
N GLU A 511 33.07 -18.44 -14.13
CA GLU A 511 33.67 -17.55 -13.13
C GLU A 511 35.07 -17.09 -13.56
N PRO A 512 35.42 -15.81 -13.33
CA PRO A 512 36.73 -15.25 -13.68
C PRO A 512 37.93 -16.01 -13.08
N THR A 513 37.70 -16.77 -12.00
CA THR A 513 38.71 -17.54 -11.26
C THR A 513 38.78 -19.01 -11.68
N SER A 514 37.88 -19.47 -12.55
CA SER A 514 37.76 -20.88 -12.92
C SER A 514 38.71 -21.24 -14.07
N ILE A 515 39.94 -21.67 -13.72
CA ILE A 515 40.88 -22.32 -14.67
C ILE A 515 40.47 -23.80 -14.86
N LEU A 516 39.17 -24.04 -15.03
CA LEU A 516 38.59 -25.38 -15.05
C LEU A 516 38.55 -26.00 -16.43
N LEU A 517 38.69 -25.18 -17.47
CA LEU A 517 38.74 -25.60 -18.85
C LEU A 517 40.04 -25.07 -19.48
N PRO A 518 40.58 -25.78 -20.49
CA PRO A 518 41.79 -25.35 -21.19
C PRO A 518 41.61 -23.99 -21.89
N GLU A 519 40.39 -23.68 -22.28
CA GLU A 519 40.03 -22.47 -23.01
C GLU A 519 39.29 -21.49 -22.10
N PRO A 520 39.62 -20.19 -22.13
CA PRO A 520 38.93 -19.19 -21.33
C PRO A 520 37.50 -18.99 -21.82
N LEU A 521 36.55 -18.98 -20.88
CA LEU A 521 35.14 -18.70 -21.16
C LEU A 521 34.80 -17.25 -20.84
N SER A 522 34.00 -16.63 -21.71
CA SER A 522 33.47 -15.27 -21.53
C SER A 522 32.09 -15.27 -20.87
N GLY A 523 31.38 -16.39 -20.95
CA GLY A 523 30.03 -16.51 -20.40
C GLY A 523 29.34 -17.80 -20.81
N ALA A 524 28.05 -17.89 -20.50
CA ALA A 524 27.18 -18.96 -20.92
C ALA A 524 25.78 -18.42 -21.22
N VAL A 525 25.06 -19.14 -22.07
CA VAL A 525 23.67 -18.84 -22.46
C VAL A 525 22.80 -20.04 -22.12
N ALA A 526 21.77 -19.82 -21.30
CA ALA A 526 20.81 -20.86 -20.96
C ALA A 526 19.91 -21.13 -22.17
N LEU A 527 19.70 -22.40 -22.49
CA LEU A 527 18.82 -22.82 -23.57
C LEU A 527 17.35 -22.82 -23.13
N VAL A 528 16.89 -21.66 -22.68
CA VAL A 528 15.49 -21.34 -22.32
C VAL A 528 14.85 -20.50 -23.43
N GLY A 529 13.53 -20.37 -23.44
CA GLY A 529 12.77 -19.66 -24.50
C GLY A 529 13.47 -18.40 -25.01
N ILE A 530 14.03 -18.47 -26.23
CA ILE A 530 14.93 -17.44 -26.77
C ILE A 530 14.19 -16.12 -26.96
N LYS A 531 12.94 -16.17 -27.44
CA LYS A 531 12.11 -14.98 -27.65
C LYS A 531 11.98 -14.13 -26.38
N GLN A 532 11.73 -14.75 -25.23
CA GLN A 532 11.58 -14.06 -23.95
C GLN A 532 12.91 -13.55 -23.38
N ASN A 533 14.04 -14.09 -23.85
CA ASN A 533 15.37 -13.84 -23.34
C ASN A 533 16.30 -13.18 -24.38
N MET A 534 15.75 -12.66 -25.48
CA MET A 534 16.54 -12.25 -26.66
C MET A 534 17.58 -11.18 -26.33
N ASP A 535 17.22 -10.16 -25.57
CA ASP A 535 18.15 -9.09 -25.17
C ASP A 535 19.34 -9.63 -24.37
N LEU A 536 19.08 -10.60 -23.48
CA LEU A 536 20.13 -11.23 -22.69
C LEU A 536 21.01 -12.15 -23.54
N TRP A 537 20.41 -12.88 -24.49
CA TRP A 537 21.14 -13.67 -25.49
C TRP A 537 22.09 -12.79 -26.31
N LEU A 538 21.60 -11.70 -26.89
CA LEU A 538 22.41 -10.75 -27.65
C LEU A 538 23.51 -10.13 -26.79
N LYS A 539 23.17 -9.72 -25.55
CA LYS A 539 24.15 -9.18 -24.61
C LYS A 539 25.28 -10.17 -24.32
N ARG A 540 24.98 -11.46 -24.16
CA ARG A 540 25.99 -12.50 -23.88
C ARG A 540 26.84 -12.81 -25.10
N LEU A 541 26.21 -12.98 -26.27
CA LEU A 541 26.91 -13.25 -27.53
C LEU A 541 27.81 -12.08 -27.95
N ASN A 542 27.31 -10.85 -27.87
CA ASN A 542 28.09 -9.66 -28.20
C ASN A 542 29.18 -9.39 -27.14
N GLY A 543 28.91 -9.71 -25.88
CA GLY A 543 29.85 -9.55 -24.76
C GLY A 543 31.03 -10.53 -24.76
N MET A 544 31.03 -11.55 -25.61
CA MET A 544 32.16 -12.50 -25.68
C MET A 544 33.40 -11.92 -26.36
N PHE A 545 33.20 -10.86 -27.16
CA PHE A 545 34.26 -10.15 -27.85
C PHE A 545 34.90 -9.15 -26.89
N THR A 546 36.14 -9.42 -26.50
CA THR A 546 36.94 -8.52 -25.65
C THR A 546 37.81 -7.62 -26.52
N GLY A 547 38.18 -6.44 -26.00
CA GLY A 547 39.03 -5.46 -26.71
C GLY A 547 38.26 -4.41 -27.53
N ALA A 548 37.09 -4.74 -28.07
CA ALA A 548 36.25 -3.78 -28.79
C ALA A 548 34.75 -4.09 -28.63
N HIS A 549 33.91 -3.05 -28.54
CA HIS A 549 32.46 -3.22 -28.45
C HIS A 549 31.89 -3.66 -29.80
N VAL A 550 31.35 -4.86 -29.88
CA VAL A 550 30.68 -5.38 -31.07
C VAL A 550 29.18 -5.42 -30.80
N ASP A 551 28.38 -4.92 -31.74
CA ASP A 551 26.92 -4.95 -31.64
C ASP A 551 26.34 -5.64 -32.88
N ILE A 552 26.12 -6.95 -32.75
CA ILE A 552 25.59 -7.80 -33.81
C ILE A 552 24.09 -7.99 -33.55
N SER A 553 23.28 -7.71 -34.57
CA SER A 553 21.83 -7.85 -34.48
C SER A 553 21.39 -9.31 -34.48
N LYS A 554 20.17 -9.60 -34.03
CA LYS A 554 19.61 -10.95 -34.02
C LYS A 554 19.51 -11.56 -35.42
N GLU A 555 19.26 -10.76 -36.45
CA GLU A 555 19.18 -11.21 -37.86
C GLU A 555 20.54 -11.70 -38.35
N LYS A 556 21.63 -11.02 -37.97
CA LYS A 556 22.99 -11.41 -38.33
C LYS A 556 23.48 -12.64 -37.57
N TRP A 557 23.06 -12.79 -36.31
CA TRP A 557 23.27 -14.04 -35.58
C TRP A 557 22.52 -15.22 -36.21
N LEU A 558 21.28 -15.01 -36.66
CA LEU A 558 20.51 -16.03 -37.37
C LEU A 558 21.21 -16.48 -38.66
N GLU A 559 21.58 -15.52 -39.53
CA GLU A 559 22.35 -15.77 -40.77
C GLU A 559 23.62 -16.59 -40.48
N TYR A 560 24.34 -16.24 -39.41
CA TYR A 560 25.52 -16.98 -38.97
C TYR A 560 25.20 -18.42 -38.56
N PHE A 561 24.17 -18.63 -37.74
CA PHE A 561 23.80 -19.97 -37.29
C PHE A 561 23.38 -20.87 -38.46
N GLU A 562 22.59 -20.35 -39.40
CA GLU A 562 22.16 -21.08 -40.60
C GLU A 562 23.34 -21.51 -41.48
N ASP A 563 24.28 -20.59 -41.75
CA ASP A 563 25.50 -20.87 -42.52
C ASP A 563 26.36 -21.94 -41.83
N LYS A 564 26.64 -21.75 -40.53
CA LYS A 564 27.58 -22.64 -39.82
C LYS A 564 27.00 -24.00 -39.49
N LEU A 565 25.69 -24.13 -39.26
CA LEU A 565 25.04 -25.43 -39.04
C LEU A 565 25.19 -26.36 -40.25
N GLY A 566 25.19 -25.82 -41.47
CA GLY A 566 25.44 -26.60 -42.70
C GLY A 566 26.85 -27.18 -42.78
N THR A 567 27.84 -26.52 -42.17
CA THR A 567 29.25 -26.92 -42.19
C THR A 567 29.67 -27.87 -41.06
N LEU A 568 28.83 -28.05 -40.04
CA LEU A 568 29.04 -28.97 -38.93
C LEU A 568 28.93 -30.43 -39.41
N MET A 569 30.07 -30.96 -39.90
CA MET A 569 30.28 -32.35 -40.31
C MET A 569 29.92 -33.32 -39.16
N TYR A 570 29.29 -34.44 -39.49
CA TYR A 570 29.00 -35.53 -38.55
C TYR A 570 30.30 -36.22 -38.13
N SER A 571 30.92 -35.79 -37.04
CA SER A 571 31.73 -36.72 -36.25
C SER A 571 30.75 -37.64 -35.50
N GLY A 572 30.94 -38.95 -35.57
CA GLY A 572 30.03 -39.93 -34.95
C GLY A 572 29.99 -39.91 -33.40
N ALA A 573 30.63 -38.94 -32.75
CA ALA A 573 30.67 -38.82 -31.30
C ALA A 573 29.35 -38.26 -30.75
N ALA A 574 28.81 -38.88 -29.70
CA ALA A 574 27.55 -38.49 -29.08
C ALA A 574 27.53 -37.03 -28.58
N GLU A 575 28.67 -36.52 -28.10
CA GLU A 575 28.81 -35.12 -27.66
C GLU A 575 28.58 -34.13 -28.81
N CYS A 576 29.11 -34.43 -29.99
CA CYS A 576 28.92 -33.58 -31.17
C CYS A 576 27.46 -33.57 -31.64
N LYS A 577 26.71 -34.65 -31.38
CA LYS A 577 25.27 -34.69 -31.65
C LYS A 577 24.50 -33.72 -30.74
N VAL A 578 24.69 -33.80 -29.42
CA VAL A 578 23.97 -32.91 -28.47
C VAL A 578 24.29 -31.44 -28.73
N PHE A 579 25.55 -31.13 -29.04
CA PHE A 579 25.97 -29.78 -29.41
C PHE A 579 25.29 -29.27 -30.69
N LYS A 580 25.25 -30.10 -31.74
CA LYS A 580 24.55 -29.77 -32.99
C LYS A 580 23.05 -29.59 -32.78
N ASP A 581 22.42 -30.47 -31.99
CA ASP A 581 21.00 -30.40 -31.66
C ASP A 581 20.68 -29.10 -30.90
N ALA A 582 21.52 -28.73 -29.93
CA ALA A 582 21.40 -27.47 -29.18
C ALA A 582 21.53 -26.24 -30.09
N LEU A 583 22.52 -26.20 -30.99
CA LEU A 583 22.69 -25.09 -31.93
C LEU A 583 21.54 -24.99 -32.95
N THR A 584 21.04 -26.13 -33.41
CA THR A 584 19.87 -26.18 -34.31
C THR A 584 18.64 -25.61 -33.59
N TRP A 585 18.47 -25.95 -32.32
CA TRP A 585 17.42 -25.38 -31.48
C TRP A 585 17.58 -23.86 -31.29
N VAL A 586 18.82 -23.37 -31.13
CA VAL A 586 19.11 -21.93 -31.03
C VAL A 586 18.74 -21.20 -32.32
N ALA A 587 19.19 -21.71 -33.48
CA ALA A 587 18.89 -21.11 -34.78
C ALA A 587 17.37 -20.92 -34.97
N LYS A 588 16.59 -21.98 -34.69
CA LYS A 588 15.13 -21.92 -34.76
C LYS A 588 14.53 -20.87 -33.81
N GLY A 589 15.02 -20.77 -32.57
CA GLY A 589 14.52 -19.75 -31.65
C GLY A 589 14.87 -18.31 -32.05
N PHE A 590 15.97 -18.11 -32.77
CA PHE A 590 16.31 -16.83 -33.39
C PHE A 590 15.40 -16.52 -34.58
N GLU A 591 15.13 -17.50 -35.45
CA GLU A 591 14.19 -17.43 -36.57
C GLU A 591 12.81 -16.97 -36.10
N GLU A 592 12.21 -17.68 -35.14
CA GLU A 592 10.90 -17.35 -34.55
C GLU A 592 10.84 -15.92 -33.98
N SER A 593 11.96 -15.44 -33.41
CA SER A 593 12.05 -14.08 -32.84
C SER A 593 12.25 -12.99 -33.91
N VAL A 594 12.89 -13.31 -35.03
CA VAL A 594 13.01 -12.42 -36.19
C VAL A 594 11.65 -12.31 -36.90
N GLU A 595 10.97 -13.43 -37.13
CA GLU A 595 9.64 -13.48 -37.75
C GLU A 595 8.59 -12.70 -36.95
N ALA A 596 8.52 -12.92 -35.64
CA ALA A 596 7.58 -12.19 -34.78
C ALA A 596 7.78 -10.66 -34.83
N GLY A 597 9.01 -10.19 -35.07
CA GLY A 597 9.28 -8.76 -35.22
C GLY A 597 8.80 -8.18 -36.56
N ARG A 598 8.60 -9.00 -37.59
CA ARG A 598 8.06 -8.55 -38.90
C ARG A 598 6.55 -8.37 -38.83
N ASP A 599 5.86 -9.24 -38.09
CA ASP A 599 4.41 -9.18 -37.94
C ASP A 599 3.95 -7.92 -37.19
N ASP A 600 4.65 -7.54 -36.11
CA ASP A 600 4.32 -6.34 -35.32
C ASP A 600 4.44 -5.03 -36.12
N VAL A 601 5.34 -4.97 -37.11
CA VAL A 601 5.51 -3.81 -37.99
C VAL A 601 4.39 -3.75 -39.04
N SER A 602 3.89 -4.91 -39.49
CA SER A 602 2.80 -4.99 -40.46
C SER A 602 1.42 -4.65 -39.87
N SER A 603 1.20 -4.93 -38.57
CA SER A 603 -0.05 -4.60 -37.86
C SER A 603 -0.20 -3.14 -37.44
N ASN A 604 0.86 -2.32 -37.56
CA ASN A 604 0.83 -0.87 -37.31
C ASN A 604 0.69 -0.04 -38.60
N GLY A 605 0.31 -0.67 -39.72
CA GLY A 605 0.08 -0.01 -41.00
C GLY A 605 -1.24 0.78 -41.06
N PHE A 606 -1.11 2.12 -41.03
CA PHE A 606 -1.99 3.12 -41.62
C PHE A 606 -3.49 3.06 -41.26
N THR A 607 -3.87 3.77 -40.20
CA THR A 607 -5.16 4.45 -40.19
C THR A 607 -4.97 5.76 -40.96
N ILE A 608 -5.31 5.76 -42.25
CA ILE A 608 -5.51 7.01 -42.99
C ILE A 608 -6.78 7.62 -42.43
N ILE A 609 -6.64 8.73 -41.71
CA ILE A 609 -7.75 9.57 -41.30
C ILE A 609 -8.01 10.50 -42.49
N ASP A 610 -9.12 10.25 -43.19
CA ASP A 610 -9.77 11.26 -44.04
C ASP A 610 -10.49 12.31 -43.18
#